data_AF-A0A6C0GSR9-F1
#
_entry.id   AF-A0A6C0GSR9-F1
#
_cell.length_a   1.000
_cell.length_b   1.000
_cell.length_c   1.000
_cell.angle_alpha   90.00
_cell.angle_beta   90.00
_cell.angle_gamma   90.00
#
_symmetry.space_group_name_H-M   'P 1'
#
loop_
_entity.id
_entity.type
_entity.pdbx_description
1 polymer ?
#
loop_
_entity_poly.entity_id
_entity_poly.type
_entity_poly.pdbx_seq_one_letter_code
_entity_poly.pdbx_strand_id
1 'polypeptide(L)'
;MTNDFYPGMKVYLNGEYGIVLQDCWELDEVYDIDVNGVKHKRTDSKMYGLIRWDTNAEFDSEDHRGLFGSFIQMGGKEVDQSYQFKFINEDGTLKK
;
A
#
# COMPACT_ATOMS: atom_id res chain seq x y z
N MET A 1 -16.60 1.55 -7.48
CA MET A 1 -15.74 1.78 -6.31
C MET A 1 -14.37 1.27 -6.70
N THR A 2 -13.35 2.12 -6.63
CA THR A 2 -11.98 1.78 -7.02
C THR A 2 -11.45 0.70 -6.08
N ASN A 3 -11.01 -0.43 -6.63
CA ASN A 3 -10.39 -1.53 -5.89
C ASN A 3 -8.94 -1.16 -5.54
N ASP A 4 -8.70 0.00 -4.96
CA ASP A 4 -7.36 0.49 -4.63
C ASP A 4 -7.27 0.92 -3.17
N PHE A 5 -6.04 0.93 -2.67
CA PHE A 5 -5.73 1.49 -1.36
C PHE A 5 -6.07 2.99 -1.34
N TYR A 6 -6.59 3.45 -0.20
CA TYR A 6 -6.73 4.86 0.10
C TYR A 6 -6.17 5.15 1.50
N PRO A 7 -5.58 6.34 1.73
CA PRO A 7 -5.09 6.73 3.05
C PRO A 7 -6.18 6.59 4.12
N GLY A 8 -5.81 5.99 5.26
CA GLY A 8 -6.72 5.67 6.36
C GLY A 8 -7.45 4.32 6.23
N MET A 9 -7.32 3.60 5.11
CA MET A 9 -7.86 2.24 5.00
C MET A 9 -7.22 1.33 6.04
N LYS A 10 -8.03 0.64 6.84
CA LYS A 10 -7.57 -0.39 7.78
C LYS A 10 -7.50 -1.72 7.06
N VAL A 11 -6.40 -2.42 7.23
CA VAL A 11 -6.10 -3.65 6.50
C VAL A 11 -5.64 -4.74 7.43
N TYR A 12 -5.75 -5.99 6.97
CA TYR A 12 -5.27 -7.15 7.68
C TYR A 12 -4.57 -8.10 6.71
N LEU A 13 -3.39 -8.60 7.10
CA LEU A 13 -2.63 -9.59 6.37
C LEU A 13 -1.85 -10.45 7.37
N ASN A 14 -1.76 -11.76 7.14
CA ASN A 14 -0.90 -12.68 7.91
C ASN A 14 -1.01 -12.63 9.45
N GLY A 15 -2.15 -12.22 10.01
CA GLY A 15 -2.32 -12.11 11.47
C GLY A 15 -2.21 -10.69 12.01
N GLU A 16 -1.80 -9.74 11.19
CA GLU A 16 -1.46 -8.38 11.59
C GLU A 16 -2.46 -7.38 11.03
N TYR A 17 -2.74 -6.35 11.82
CA TYR A 17 -3.60 -5.23 11.44
C TYR A 17 -2.72 -4.04 11.07
N GLY A 18 -3.13 -3.27 10.07
CA GLY A 18 -2.38 -2.09 9.65
C GLY A 18 -3.28 -1.00 9.12
N ILE A 19 -2.69 0.16 8.87
CA ILE A 19 -3.34 1.30 8.25
C ILE A 19 -2.53 1.78 7.04
N VAL A 20 -3.24 2.11 5.96
CA VAL A 20 -2.62 2.72 4.78
C VAL A 20 -2.30 4.18 5.08
N LEU A 21 -1.02 4.56 5.03
CA LEU A 21 -0.58 5.93 5.31
C LEU A 21 -0.62 6.83 4.09
N GLN A 22 -0.24 6.30 2.93
CA GLN A 22 -0.10 7.07 1.70
C GLN A 22 -0.46 6.20 0.50
N ASP A 23 -1.10 6.83 -0.48
CA ASP A 23 -1.09 6.44 -1.87
C ASP A 23 0.15 7.10 -2.52
N CYS A 24 1.28 6.40 -2.47
CA CYS A 24 2.51 6.95 -3.00
C CYS A 24 2.51 6.85 -4.54
N TRP A 25 2.92 7.93 -5.19
CA TRP A 25 3.13 8.00 -6.63
C TRP A 25 4.64 7.93 -6.89
N GLU A 26 5.15 6.75 -7.25
CA GLU A 26 6.50 6.66 -7.84
C GLU A 26 6.39 6.82 -9.36
N LEU A 27 7.22 7.69 -9.94
CA LEU A 27 7.38 7.78 -11.38
C LEU A 27 8.48 6.82 -11.80
N ASP A 28 8.11 5.77 -12.51
CA ASP A 28 9.07 4.84 -13.10
C ASP A 28 9.32 5.19 -14.56
N GLU A 29 10.59 5.21 -14.95
CA GLU A 29 10.99 5.30 -16.35
C GLU A 29 10.84 3.91 -16.99
N VAL A 30 9.80 3.76 -17.80
CA VAL A 30 9.53 2.53 -18.55
C VAL A 30 9.73 2.75 -20.04
N TYR A 31 10.05 1.68 -20.75
CA TYR A 31 10.26 1.71 -22.19
C TYR A 31 9.24 0.81 -22.88
N ASP A 32 8.44 1.40 -23.75
CA ASP A 32 7.63 0.64 -24.70
C ASP A 32 8.48 0.32 -25.93
N ILE A 33 8.29 -0.85 -26.51
CA ILE A 33 8.95 -1.24 -27.77
C ILE A 33 7.87 -1.26 -28.85
N ASP A 34 8.04 -0.45 -29.89
CA ASP A 34 7.09 -0.44 -31.01
C ASP A 34 7.29 -1.64 -31.96
N VAL A 35 6.40 -1.76 -32.96
CA VAL A 35 6.42 -2.85 -33.94
C VAL A 35 7.71 -2.91 -34.77
N ASN A 36 8.48 -1.82 -34.80
CA ASN A 36 9.76 -1.72 -35.49
C ASN A 36 10.97 -1.89 -34.54
N GLY A 37 10.74 -2.18 -33.26
CA GLY A 37 11.78 -2.39 -32.26
C GLY A 37 12.34 -1.10 -31.64
N VAL A 38 11.72 0.06 -31.86
CA VAL A 38 12.17 1.33 -31.28
C VAL A 38 11.67 1.46 -29.85
N LYS A 39 12.58 1.83 -28.93
CA LYS A 39 12.26 2.10 -27.53
C LYS A 39 11.70 3.51 -27.36
N HIS A 40 10.47 3.60 -26.88
CA HIS A 40 9.81 4.85 -26.50
C HIS A 40 9.82 4.98 -24.99
N LYS A 41 10.42 6.05 -24.48
CA LYS A 41 10.42 6.35 -23.04
C LYS A 41 9.04 6.86 -22.64
N ARG A 42 8.48 6.26 -21.60
CA ARG A 42 7.28 6.75 -20.92
C ARG A 42 7.53 6.85 -19.43
N THR A 43 6.77 7.71 -18.78
CA THR A 43 6.71 7.77 -17.33
C THR A 43 5.42 7.10 -16.90
N ASP A 44 5.54 6.03 -16.13
CA ASP A 44 4.37 5.35 -15.56
C ASP A 44 4.28 5.69 -14.08
N SER A 45 3.07 5.96 -13.61
CA SER A 45 2.82 6.21 -12.20
C SER A 45 2.55 4.89 -11.51
N LYS A 46 3.49 4.41 -10.70
CA LYS A 46 3.23 3.30 -9.78
C LYS A 46 2.56 3.85 -8.54
N MET A 47 1.30 3.49 -8.37
CA MET A 47 0.60 3.63 -7.10
C MET A 47 0.89 2.41 -6.23
N TYR A 48 1.36 2.65 -5.01
CA TYR A 48 1.53 1.62 -3.99
C TYR A 48 0.99 2.12 -2.66
N GLY A 49 0.46 1.18 -1.87
CA GLY A 49 0.02 1.47 -0.51
C GLY A 49 1.19 1.30 0.44
N LEU A 50 1.54 2.36 1.16
CA LEU A 50 2.42 2.26 2.33
C LEU A 50 1.58 1.85 3.53
N ILE A 51 1.80 0.65 4.05
CA ILE A 51 1.07 0.13 5.20
C ILE A 51 1.93 0.27 6.45
N ARG A 52 1.34 0.83 7.51
CA ARG A 52 1.89 0.85 8.86
C ARG A 52 1.20 -0.20 9.70
N TRP A 53 1.96 -1.18 10.16
CA TRP A 53 1.44 -2.28 10.97
C TRP A 53 1.27 -1.87 12.44
N ASP A 54 0.26 -2.46 13.08
CA ASP A 54 -0.12 -2.27 14.47
C ASP A 54 0.82 -3.03 15.39
N THR A 55 2.07 -2.60 15.44
CA THR A 55 3.12 -3.17 16.28
C THR A 55 3.80 -2.07 17.10
N ASN A 56 4.49 -2.46 18.17
CA ASN A 56 5.23 -1.52 19.02
C ASN A 56 6.58 -1.11 18.43
N ALA A 57 6.96 -1.65 17.27
CA ALA A 57 8.21 -1.34 16.61
C ALA A 57 8.15 0.05 15.97
N GLU A 58 9.15 0.88 16.17
CA GLU A 58 9.17 2.26 15.63
C GLU A 58 9.15 2.29 14.10
N PHE A 59 9.71 1.28 13.43
CA PHE A 59 9.86 1.22 11.98
C PHE A 59 9.33 -0.10 11.39
N ASP A 60 8.03 -0.32 11.52
CA ASP A 60 7.33 -1.44 10.90
C ASP A 60 6.37 -0.94 9.81
N SER A 61 6.94 -0.69 8.63
CA SER A 61 6.21 -0.21 7.46
C SER A 61 6.59 -1.04 6.25
N GLU A 62 5.60 -1.52 5.51
CA GLU A 62 5.81 -2.32 4.31
C GLU A 62 5.24 -1.63 3.07
N ASP A 63 6.07 -1.57 2.03
CA ASP A 63 5.66 -1.13 0.70
C ASP A 63 4.96 -2.28 -0.02
N HIS A 64 3.64 -2.21 -0.17
CA HIS A 64 2.93 -3.14 -1.03
C HIS A 64 2.83 -2.58 -2.45
N ARG A 65 3.87 -2.90 -3.24
CA ARG A 65 4.01 -2.47 -4.64
C ARG A 65 3.16 -3.35 -5.56
N GLY A 66 2.22 -2.73 -6.28
CA GLY A 66 1.44 -3.39 -7.34
C GLY A 66 0.03 -3.75 -6.94
N LEU A 67 -0.84 -2.74 -6.85
CA LEU A 67 -2.31 -2.80 -6.75
C LEU A 67 -2.86 -3.60 -5.55
N PHE A 68 -3.98 -3.14 -4.99
CA PHE A 68 -4.74 -3.88 -3.97
C PHE A 68 -5.01 -5.33 -4.37
N GLY A 69 -5.08 -5.62 -5.67
CA GLY A 69 -5.22 -6.99 -6.20
C GLY A 69 -4.12 -7.95 -5.74
N SER A 70 -2.85 -7.55 -5.70
CA SER A 70 -1.78 -8.43 -5.20
C SER A 70 -1.87 -8.63 -3.69
N PHE A 71 -2.25 -7.57 -2.96
CA PHE A 71 -2.50 -7.63 -1.52
C PHE A 71 -3.63 -8.63 -1.19
N ILE A 72 -4.76 -8.56 -1.91
CA ILE A 72 -5.85 -9.53 -1.77
C ILE A 72 -5.40 -10.95 -2.14
N GLN A 73 -4.59 -11.13 -3.20
CA GLN A 73 -4.06 -12.44 -3.58
C GLN A 73 -3.18 -13.06 -2.48
N MET A 74 -2.49 -12.25 -1.69
CA MET A 74 -1.73 -12.69 -0.51
C MET A 74 -2.62 -13.01 0.71
N GLY A 75 -3.95 -12.85 0.59
CA GLY A 75 -4.90 -13.04 1.70
C GLY A 75 -5.17 -11.76 2.50
N GLY A 76 -4.69 -10.62 2.00
CA GLY A 76 -4.98 -9.31 2.55
C GLY A 76 -6.47 -8.98 2.45
N LYS A 77 -6.97 -8.17 3.36
CA LYS A 77 -8.36 -7.69 3.34
C LYS A 77 -8.52 -6.34 4.01
N GLU A 78 -9.55 -5.61 3.62
CA GLU A 78 -10.02 -4.47 4.40
C GLU A 78 -10.61 -4.95 5.74
N VAL A 79 -10.39 -4.15 6.78
CA VAL A 79 -10.88 -4.37 8.13
C VAL A 79 -11.95 -3.35 8.45
N ASP A 80 -12.88 -3.73 9.33
CA ASP A 80 -13.86 -2.80 9.89
C ASP A 80 -13.16 -1.54 10.44
N GLN A 81 -13.66 -0.38 10.02
CA GLN A 81 -13.16 0.93 10.45
C GLN A 81 -13.35 1.16 11.96
N SER A 82 -14.18 0.36 12.64
CA SER A 82 -14.30 0.35 14.10
C SER A 82 -13.12 -0.31 14.82
N TYR A 83 -12.23 -1.02 14.11
CA TYR A 83 -11.06 -1.68 14.72
C TYR A 83 -10.20 -0.65 15.44
N GLN A 84 -9.84 -0.94 16.69
CA GLN A 84 -9.01 -0.09 17.52
C GLN A 84 -7.60 -0.65 17.55
N PHE A 85 -6.67 0.07 16.92
CA PHE A 85 -5.25 -0.25 16.94
C PHE A 85 -4.71 -0.29 18.38
N LYS A 86 -3.82 -1.23 18.67
CA LYS A 86 -3.23 -1.40 20.00
C LYS A 86 -2.01 -0.51 20.21
N PHE A 87 -1.15 -0.39 19.21
CA PHE A 87 0.16 0.25 19.30
C PHE A 87 0.29 1.51 18.45
N ILE A 88 -0.55 1.67 17.42
CA ILE A 88 -0.56 2.86 16.57
C ILE A 88 -1.88 3.66 16.72
N ASN A 89 -1.84 4.93 16.35
CA ASN A 89 -3.01 5.80 16.20
C ASN A 89 -3.59 5.68 14.79
N GLU A 90 -4.75 6.31 14.56
CA GLU A 90 -5.43 6.35 13.25
C GLU A 90 -4.68 7.15 12.17
N ASP A 91 -3.55 7.79 12.52
CA ASP A 91 -2.63 8.45 11.59
C ASP A 91 -1.33 7.65 11.38
N GLY A 92 -1.22 6.45 11.96
CA GLY A 92 -0.03 5.60 11.90
C GLY A 92 1.06 5.90 12.92
N THR A 93 0.94 6.97 13.71
CA THR A 93 1.94 7.29 14.74
C THR A 93 1.86 6.30 15.90
N LEU A 94 2.98 6.03 16.58
CA LEU A 94 2.98 5.19 17.78
C LEU A 94 2.19 5.83 18.92
N LYS A 95 1.40 5.03 19.62
CA LYS A 95 0.79 5.38 20.90
C LYS A 95 1.88 5.48 21.98
N LYS A 96 1.81 6.54 22.78
CA LYS A 96 2.67 6.76 23.95
C LYS A 96 2.05 6.19 25.21
#